data_AF-A0A7G3ZKP8-F1
#
_entry.id   AF-A0A7G3ZKP8-F1
#
_cell.length_a   1.000
_cell.length_b   1.000
_cell.length_c   1.000
_cell.angle_alpha   90.00
_cell.angle_beta   90.00
_cell.angle_gamma   90.00
#
_symmetry.space_group_name_H-M   'P 1'
#
loop_
_entity.id
_entity.type
_entity.pdbx_description
1 polymer ?
#
loop_
_entity_poly.entity_id
_entity_poly.type
_entity_poly.pdbx_seq_one_letter_code
_entity_poly.pdbx_strand_id
1 'polypeptide(L)'
;MSFSSLLPPPRNCKAASKEASSSNRELVVRALTEIDGDQEEVVQHSNVINSVVASKLNFQDFVPIRQRNFNMELPKPSKLEIEETYKRTKKAFDKILASLSKPDGTGVKSSTQVNADAYELKYDTLQPSGAVRSRSLKIVEHAQDPLQPSQVKAGKVVAPPVEEPLAPILHKTDSTETSNKLSKEERERWNIPAAISSWKNPKGYTISLERRLDMDARYNKQHTGAQEVNMGFAKLSNALDVAEREARQEIKLRAEAKRQLADEELRQKELKLKLLAQKAREEREYQRMHPPSRKRLLEQGNDFANEREIARNSRRMELDKDLRRSKMSTADRLRELAYSQGRDVSEKVILGAAKATDAAGDQYDSRLLAKGASSGARVNEGQLYDRPLFDQQLRDSSNRANLEQIESFIRQDKRDTNGPIEFTPASENNEEQSKEYGLQKK
;
A
#
# COMPACT_ATOMS: atom_id res chain seq x y z
N MET A 1 32.99 21.67 7.25
CA MET A 1 33.77 21.55 8.51
C MET A 1 35.17 22.02 8.21
N SER A 2 35.57 23.20 8.70
CA SER A 2 36.85 23.82 8.35
C SER A 2 37.98 23.22 9.19
N PHE A 3 39.08 22.83 8.55
CA PHE A 3 40.29 22.25 9.15
C PHE A 3 40.99 23.11 10.23
N SER A 4 40.55 24.35 10.44
CA SER A 4 41.16 25.29 11.40
C SER A 4 40.79 25.03 12.87
N SER A 5 39.80 24.19 13.17
CA SER A 5 39.35 23.92 14.55
C SER A 5 40.11 22.80 15.26
N LEU A 6 41.02 22.12 14.57
CA LEU A 6 41.78 20.97 15.10
C LEU A 6 43.25 21.31 15.40
N LEU A 7 43.68 22.55 15.17
CA LEU A 7 45.01 23.01 15.54
C LEU A 7 45.00 23.61 16.95
N PRO A 8 45.98 23.28 17.80
CA PRO A 8 46.12 23.93 19.09
C PRO A 8 46.39 25.43 18.91
N PRO A 9 45.87 26.30 19.81
CA PRO A 9 46.08 27.73 19.71
C PRO A 9 47.58 28.08 19.81
N PRO A 10 48.05 29.12 19.09
CA PRO A 10 49.46 29.49 19.08
C PRO A 10 49.93 29.92 20.47
N ARG A 11 51.08 29.37 20.90
CA ARG A 11 51.78 29.82 22.12
C ARG A 11 52.10 31.31 21.97
N ASN A 12 51.47 32.15 22.79
CA ASN A 12 51.57 33.63 22.88
C ASN A 12 50.42 34.45 22.27
N CYS A 13 49.26 33.86 21.96
CA CYS A 13 48.04 34.68 21.91
C CYS A 13 47.58 34.95 23.35
N LYS A 14 47.75 36.18 23.86
CA LYS A 14 46.99 36.63 25.02
C LYS A 14 45.52 36.55 24.64
N ALA A 15 44.82 35.53 25.12
CA ALA A 15 43.37 35.50 25.07
C ALA A 15 42.90 36.73 25.86
N ALA A 16 42.45 37.76 25.16
CA ALA A 16 41.77 38.87 25.80
C ALA A 16 40.55 38.28 26.51
N SER A 17 40.60 38.22 27.85
CA SER A 17 39.46 37.82 28.65
C SER A 17 38.34 38.82 28.34
N LYS A 18 37.28 38.31 27.69
CA LYS A 18 36.09 39.10 27.34
C LYS A 18 35.21 39.21 28.59
N GLU A 19 35.71 39.94 29.58
CA GLU A 19 35.02 40.24 30.85
C GLU A 19 34.01 41.40 30.71
N ALA A 20 33.91 42.04 29.54
CA ALA A 20 33.17 43.30 29.36
C ALA A 20 31.67 43.24 29.71
N SER A 21 30.98 42.09 29.54
CA SER A 21 29.56 41.97 29.90
C SER A 21 29.34 41.63 31.39
N SER A 22 30.28 40.92 32.02
CA SER A 22 30.27 40.73 33.49
C SER A 22 30.59 42.07 34.17
N SER A 23 31.52 42.82 33.60
CA SER A 23 31.91 44.15 34.05
C SER A 23 30.71 45.08 34.17
N ASN A 24 29.77 45.13 33.21
CA ASN A 24 28.60 46.01 33.34
C ASN A 24 27.65 45.62 34.49
N ARG A 25 27.44 44.32 34.76
CA ARG A 25 26.63 43.87 35.91
C ARG A 25 27.36 44.12 37.23
N GLU A 26 28.66 43.82 37.27
CA GLU A 26 29.53 44.08 38.42
C GLU A 26 29.66 45.57 38.72
N LEU A 27 29.71 46.44 37.70
CA LEU A 27 29.75 47.90 37.86
C LEU A 27 28.44 48.44 38.42
N VAL A 28 27.30 47.89 38.01
CA VAL A 28 26.00 48.24 38.59
C VAL A 28 25.91 47.78 40.04
N VAL A 29 26.36 46.55 40.34
CA VAL A 29 26.40 46.05 41.72
C VAL A 29 27.36 46.88 42.57
N ARG A 30 28.56 47.22 42.08
CA ARG A 30 29.54 48.10 42.75
C ARG A 30 28.98 49.49 43.02
N ALA A 31 28.34 50.13 42.04
CA ALA A 31 27.69 51.44 42.22
C ALA A 31 26.51 51.39 43.21
N LEU A 32 25.89 50.21 43.38
CA LEU A 32 24.83 49.95 44.37
C LEU A 32 25.37 49.46 45.72
N THR A 33 26.67 49.20 45.89
CA THR A 33 27.28 48.79 47.17
C THR A 33 28.24 49.82 47.75
N GLU A 34 28.88 50.66 46.92
CA GLU A 34 29.72 51.77 47.36
C GLU A 34 28.87 52.85 48.05
N ILE A 35 29.16 53.08 49.34
CA ILE A 35 28.73 54.26 50.10
C ILE A 35 29.68 55.38 49.66
N ASP A 36 29.16 56.56 49.29
CA ASP A 36 29.91 57.72 48.78
C ASP A 36 30.91 58.26 49.83
N GLY A 37 32.02 57.55 50.09
CA GLY A 37 33.12 57.94 50.96
C GLY A 37 34.44 57.49 50.36
N ASP A 38 35.39 58.42 50.23
CA ASP A 38 36.71 58.30 49.57
C ASP A 38 37.71 57.34 50.26
N GLN A 39 37.26 56.17 50.71
CA GLN A 39 38.14 55.14 51.25
C GLN A 39 38.14 53.93 50.31
N GLU A 40 39.24 53.79 49.57
CA GLU A 40 39.62 52.59 48.83
C GLU A 40 39.93 51.45 49.82
N GLU A 41 38.93 50.92 50.51
CA GLU A 41 39.03 49.56 51.02
C GLU A 41 38.71 48.61 49.86
N VAL A 42 39.74 47.91 49.38
CA VAL A 42 39.58 46.73 48.52
C VAL A 42 38.92 45.64 49.35
N VAL A 43 37.64 45.79 49.64
CA VAL A 43 36.84 44.72 50.19
C VAL A 43 36.66 43.75 49.03
N GLN A 44 37.28 42.58 49.15
CA GLN A 44 36.94 41.40 48.37
C GLN A 44 35.48 41.05 48.68
N HIS A 45 34.54 41.80 48.11
CA HIS A 45 33.13 41.47 48.14
C HIS A 45 32.93 40.31 47.16
N SER A 46 33.39 39.12 47.53
CA SER A 46 32.67 37.92 47.13
C SER A 46 31.24 38.17 47.56
N ASN A 47 30.33 38.35 46.60
CA ASN A 47 28.91 38.66 46.80
C ASN A 47 28.45 38.08 48.13
N VAL A 48 28.13 38.93 49.11
CA VAL A 48 27.80 38.48 50.48
C VAL A 48 26.69 37.41 50.40
N ILE A 49 25.78 37.56 49.45
CA ILE A 49 24.74 36.58 49.10
C ILE A 49 25.32 35.26 48.55
N ASN A 50 26.28 35.27 47.62
CA ASN A 50 26.87 34.04 47.07
C ASN A 50 27.83 33.35 48.06
N SER A 51 28.52 34.10 48.91
CA SER A 51 29.40 33.54 49.96
C SER A 51 28.61 32.81 51.04
N VAL A 52 27.42 33.30 51.37
CA VAL A 52 26.48 32.68 52.32
C VAL A 52 25.83 31.44 51.71
N VAL A 53 25.43 31.49 50.43
CA VAL A 53 24.71 30.39 49.76
C VAL A 53 25.62 29.23 49.35
N ALA A 54 26.87 29.49 48.94
CA ALA A 54 27.75 28.46 48.39
C ALA A 54 28.54 27.67 49.44
N SER A 55 28.79 28.24 50.63
CA SER A 55 29.81 27.68 51.53
C SER A 55 29.29 26.75 52.62
N LYS A 56 28.01 26.80 53.02
CA LYS A 56 27.48 25.99 54.14
C LYS A 56 26.00 25.68 53.99
N LEU A 57 25.68 24.54 53.39
CA LEU A 57 24.36 23.92 53.56
C LEU A 57 24.03 23.81 55.05
N ASN A 58 23.02 24.54 55.53
CA ASN A 58 22.59 24.51 56.92
C ASN A 58 21.21 23.83 57.03
N PHE A 59 21.02 22.98 58.04
CA PHE A 59 19.73 22.34 58.30
C PHE A 59 18.61 23.38 58.53
N GLN A 60 18.96 24.54 59.08
CA GLN A 60 18.02 25.63 59.33
C GLN A 60 17.36 26.16 58.04
N ASP A 61 18.00 26.00 56.88
CA ASP A 61 17.45 26.44 55.59
C ASP A 61 16.26 25.56 55.12
N PHE A 62 16.15 24.34 55.64
CA PHE A 62 15.05 23.41 55.33
C PHE A 62 13.81 23.63 56.22
N VAL A 63 13.96 24.32 57.36
CA VAL A 63 12.90 24.43 58.37
C VAL A 63 12.05 25.69 58.11
N PRO A 64 10.74 25.56 57.85
CA PRO A 64 9.88 26.72 57.62
C PRO A 64 9.76 27.60 58.88
N ILE A 65 10.32 28.82 58.82
CA ILE A 65 10.40 29.73 59.98
C ILE A 65 9.02 30.14 60.50
N ARG A 66 8.02 30.31 59.61
CA ARG A 66 6.64 30.67 59.98
C ARG A 66 5.88 29.58 60.75
N GLN A 67 6.23 28.30 60.58
CA GLN A 67 5.57 27.21 61.32
C GLN A 67 5.92 27.22 62.80
N ARG A 68 7.10 27.75 63.16
CA ARG A 68 7.54 27.87 64.56
C ARG A 68 6.82 29.00 65.29
N ASN A 69 6.61 30.13 64.61
CA ASN A 69 5.99 31.33 65.15
C ASN A 69 4.98 31.90 64.14
N PHE A 70 3.69 31.54 64.28
CA PHE A 70 2.64 32.04 63.39
C PHE A 70 2.46 33.57 63.49
N ASN A 71 2.78 34.15 64.65
CA ASN A 71 2.69 35.59 64.92
C ASN A 71 3.99 36.34 64.57
N MET A 72 4.91 35.75 63.80
CA MET A 72 6.14 36.42 63.42
C MET A 72 5.85 37.56 62.44
N GLU A 73 6.06 38.80 62.90
CA GLU A 73 5.92 39.97 62.06
C GLU A 73 7.07 40.05 61.06
N LEU A 74 6.73 40.20 59.79
CA LEU A 74 7.67 40.50 58.72
C LEU A 74 7.44 41.98 58.36
N PRO A 75 8.13 42.90 59.06
CA PRO A 75 7.93 44.32 58.82
C PRO A 75 8.33 44.65 57.39
N LYS A 76 7.55 45.53 56.76
CA LYS A 76 7.99 46.17 55.53
C LYS A 76 9.20 47.08 55.88
N PRO A 77 10.15 47.28 54.95
CA PRO A 77 11.24 48.23 55.14
C PRO A 77 10.72 49.59 55.58
N SER A 78 11.53 50.32 56.36
CA SER A 78 11.13 51.62 56.86
C SER A 78 10.96 52.63 55.71
N LYS A 79 10.13 53.67 55.89
CA LYS A 79 9.94 54.70 54.85
C LYS A 79 11.26 55.38 54.47
N LEU A 80 12.14 55.62 55.45
CA LEU A 80 13.46 56.21 55.23
C LEU A 80 14.35 55.29 54.40
N GLU A 81 14.39 54.01 54.72
CA GLU A 81 15.15 53.00 53.96
C GLU A 81 14.62 52.86 52.52
N ILE A 82 13.31 52.93 52.32
CA ILE A 82 12.70 52.95 50.98
C ILE A 82 13.16 54.19 50.20
N GLU A 83 13.18 55.37 50.83
CA GLU A 83 13.63 56.60 50.18
C GLU A 83 15.14 56.59 49.86
N GLU A 84 15.97 56.06 50.75
CA GLU A 84 17.41 55.91 50.55
C GLU A 84 17.72 54.93 49.43
N THR A 85 17.10 53.74 49.45
CA THR A 85 17.24 52.75 48.37
C THR A 85 16.69 53.28 47.05
N TYR A 86 15.57 54.01 47.06
CA TYR A 86 15.03 54.68 45.88
C TYR A 86 16.00 55.72 45.32
N LYS A 87 16.55 56.61 46.15
CA LYS A 87 17.53 57.62 45.70
C LYS A 87 18.79 56.97 45.14
N ARG A 88 19.28 55.91 45.79
CA ARG A 88 20.47 55.16 45.34
C ARG A 88 20.26 54.48 44.00
N THR A 89 19.18 53.71 43.89
CA THR A 89 18.83 52.99 42.65
C THR A 89 18.53 53.97 41.53
N LYS A 90 17.79 55.05 41.79
CA LYS A 90 17.53 56.12 40.82
C LYS A 90 18.83 56.76 40.32
N LYS A 91 19.76 57.15 41.20
CA LYS A 91 21.08 57.70 40.82
C LYS A 91 21.84 56.73 39.90
N ALA A 92 21.79 55.43 40.16
CA ALA A 92 22.41 54.42 39.30
C ALA A 92 21.70 54.29 37.94
N PHE A 93 20.37 54.24 37.91
CA PHE A 93 19.59 54.19 36.67
C PHE A 93 19.77 55.45 35.82
N ASP A 94 19.79 56.64 36.43
CA ASP A 94 20.01 57.89 35.74
C ASP A 94 21.39 57.91 35.05
N LYS A 95 22.44 57.33 35.68
CA LYS A 95 23.76 57.15 35.03
C LYS A 95 23.68 56.20 33.83
N ILE A 96 22.98 55.07 33.95
CA ILE A 96 22.83 54.09 32.86
C ILE A 96 22.02 54.70 31.72
N LEU A 97 20.92 55.38 32.02
CA LEU A 97 20.08 56.05 31.02
C LEU A 97 20.85 57.18 30.34
N ALA A 98 21.62 57.97 31.08
CA ALA A 98 22.49 59.00 30.50
C ALA A 98 23.57 58.42 29.57
N SER A 99 24.05 57.20 29.84
CA SER A 99 24.97 56.49 28.94
C SER A 99 24.26 55.90 27.71
N LEU A 100 23.05 55.36 27.86
CA LEU A 100 22.31 54.69 26.77
C LEU A 100 21.61 55.69 25.82
N SER A 101 21.16 56.83 26.34
CA SER A 101 20.52 57.90 25.58
C SER A 101 21.47 58.69 24.69
N LYS A 102 22.79 58.53 24.89
CA LYS A 102 23.82 59.10 24.04
C LYS A 102 24.28 58.00 23.06
N PRO A 103 23.70 57.92 21.85
CA PRO A 103 24.20 56.97 20.87
C PRO A 103 25.64 57.34 20.49
N ASP A 104 26.48 56.32 20.32
CA ASP A 104 27.85 56.47 19.86
C ASP A 104 27.85 57.27 18.55
N GLY A 105 28.38 58.50 18.59
CA GLY A 105 28.56 59.38 17.42
C GLY A 105 27.75 60.68 17.39
N THR A 106 26.73 60.89 18.23
CA THR A 106 25.94 62.16 18.18
C THR A 106 26.48 63.27 19.09
N GLY A 107 27.50 62.99 19.89
CA GLY A 107 28.07 63.91 20.89
C GLY A 107 29.59 64.05 20.78
N VAL A 108 30.13 64.12 19.56
CA VAL A 108 31.56 64.25 19.33
C VAL A 108 32.07 65.58 19.90
N LYS A 109 32.87 65.49 20.96
CA LYS A 109 33.50 66.66 21.60
C LYS A 109 34.63 67.20 20.71
N SER A 110 34.74 68.52 20.63
CA SER A 110 35.85 69.16 19.92
C SER A 110 37.16 69.04 20.72
N SER A 111 38.31 69.09 20.05
CA SER A 111 39.63 68.98 20.69
C SER A 111 39.81 69.96 21.87
N THR A 112 39.25 71.17 21.78
CA THR A 112 39.31 72.16 22.85
C THR A 112 38.49 71.75 24.08
N GLN A 113 37.30 71.20 23.88
CA GLN A 113 36.44 70.70 24.98
C GLN A 113 37.07 69.50 25.67
N VAL A 114 37.64 68.59 24.88
CA VAL A 114 38.29 67.40 25.40
C VAL A 114 39.54 67.73 26.22
N ASN A 115 40.33 68.72 25.80
CA ASN A 115 41.48 69.17 26.56
C ASN A 115 41.10 69.94 27.84
N ALA A 116 39.92 70.56 27.89
CA ALA A 116 39.40 71.23 29.07
C ALA A 116 38.93 70.24 30.14
N ASP A 117 38.36 69.10 29.72
CA ASP A 117 37.93 68.01 30.60
C ASP A 117 39.09 67.12 31.10
N ALA A 118 40.34 67.45 30.74
CA ALA A 118 41.51 66.65 31.10
C ALA A 118 41.78 66.70 32.61
N TYR A 119 42.05 65.54 33.20
CA TYR A 119 42.37 65.42 34.62
C TYR A 119 43.75 64.78 34.81
N GLU A 120 44.41 65.16 35.91
CA GLU A 120 45.75 64.69 36.28
C GLU A 120 45.65 63.60 37.35
N LEU A 121 46.28 62.46 37.08
CA LEU A 121 46.42 61.34 37.99
C LEU A 121 47.89 61.20 38.41
N LYS A 122 48.13 61.05 39.70
CA LYS A 122 49.44 60.65 40.21
C LYS A 122 49.49 59.12 40.25
N TYR A 123 50.42 58.54 39.52
CA TYR A 123 50.63 57.11 39.47
C TYR A 123 52.01 56.76 40.00
N ASP A 124 52.02 55.99 41.08
CA ASP A 124 53.22 55.54 41.75
C ASP A 124 53.60 54.15 41.24
N THR A 125 54.74 54.07 40.56
CA THR A 125 55.29 52.80 40.06
C THR A 125 56.30 52.24 41.05
N LEU A 126 56.08 51.02 41.50
CA LEU A 126 57.05 50.28 42.29
C LEU A 126 58.09 49.67 41.33
N GLN A 127 59.34 50.14 41.42
CA GLN A 127 60.43 49.52 40.66
C GLN A 127 60.86 48.20 41.31
N PRO A 128 61.42 47.26 40.54
CA PRO A 128 61.98 46.03 41.09
C PRO A 128 63.13 46.25 42.10
N SER A 129 63.70 47.46 42.16
CA SER A 129 64.68 47.90 43.16
C SER A 129 64.05 48.36 44.50
N GLY A 130 62.72 48.36 44.62
CA GLY A 130 62.00 48.83 45.80
C GLY A 130 61.79 50.35 45.87
N ALA A 131 62.39 51.13 44.96
CA ALA A 131 62.16 52.56 44.88
C ALA A 131 60.82 52.89 44.22
N VAL A 132 60.00 53.72 44.87
CA VAL A 132 58.74 54.24 44.31
C VAL A 132 59.06 55.46 43.44
N ARG A 133 58.67 55.41 42.17
CA ARG A 133 58.74 56.55 41.26
C ARG A 133 57.34 57.04 40.96
N SER A 134 57.03 58.24 41.44
CA SER A 134 55.78 58.94 41.13
C SER A 134 55.86 59.55 39.74
N ARG A 135 54.79 59.40 38.96
CA ARG A 135 54.59 60.05 37.66
C ARG A 135 53.24 60.74 37.66
N SER A 136 53.19 62.01 37.29
CA SER A 136 51.91 62.67 36.97
C SER A 136 51.54 62.36 35.53
N LEU A 137 50.34 61.82 35.34
CA LEU A 137 49.76 61.48 34.05
C LEU A 137 48.57 62.40 33.81
N LYS A 138 48.59 63.15 32.72
CA LYS A 138 47.42 63.89 32.24
C LYS A 138 46.64 63.01 31.30
N ILE A 139 45.46 62.57 31.71
CA ILE A 139 44.58 61.76 30.85
C ILE A 139 43.68 62.71 30.06
N VAL A 140 43.74 62.58 28.74
CA VAL A 140 42.94 63.35 27.79
C VAL A 140 42.20 62.34 26.91
N GLU A 141 40.89 62.47 26.80
CA GLU A 141 40.10 61.67 25.84
C GLU A 141 40.55 62.02 24.41
N HIS A 142 40.48 61.11 23.45
CA HIS A 142 40.84 61.46 22.07
C HIS A 142 39.60 62.01 21.35
N ALA A 143 39.68 63.22 20.78
CA ALA A 143 38.59 63.77 19.97
C ALA A 143 38.36 62.91 18.72
N GLN A 144 37.18 62.27 18.61
CA GLN A 144 36.83 61.39 17.49
C GLN A 144 36.40 62.20 16.26
N ASP A 145 36.52 61.61 15.07
CA ASP A 145 36.03 62.24 13.83
C ASP A 145 34.52 61.97 13.68
N PRO A 146 33.67 63.00 13.54
CA PRO A 146 32.22 62.83 13.38
C PRO A 146 31.80 62.11 12.09
N LEU A 147 32.65 62.04 11.07
CA LEU A 147 32.36 61.35 9.80
C LEU A 147 32.94 59.92 9.75
N GLN A 148 33.70 59.51 10.76
CA GLN A 148 34.34 58.21 10.78
C GLN A 148 33.31 57.10 11.06
N PRO A 149 33.15 56.10 10.17
CA PRO A 149 32.25 54.98 10.42
C PRO A 149 32.80 54.07 11.53
N SER A 150 31.91 53.32 12.19
CA SER A 150 32.31 52.34 13.21
C SER A 150 33.27 51.30 12.63
N GLN A 151 34.49 51.26 13.15
CA GLN A 151 35.52 50.29 12.73
C GLN A 151 35.35 48.92 13.40
N VAL A 152 34.52 48.82 14.45
CA VAL A 152 34.33 47.59 15.21
C VAL A 152 33.12 46.83 14.69
N LYS A 153 33.36 45.67 14.07
CA LYS A 153 32.30 44.73 13.70
C LYS A 153 31.74 44.08 14.96
N ALA A 154 30.45 44.26 15.23
CA ALA A 154 29.76 43.57 16.33
C ALA A 154 29.80 42.05 16.08
N GLY A 155 30.58 41.33 16.90
CA GLY A 155 30.63 39.87 16.85
C GLY A 155 29.39 39.24 17.50
N LYS A 156 28.99 38.04 17.06
CA LYS A 156 27.95 37.26 17.74
C LYS A 156 28.46 36.88 19.14
N VAL A 157 27.88 37.49 20.16
CA VAL A 157 28.19 37.18 21.57
C VAL A 157 27.52 35.87 21.92
N VAL A 158 28.31 34.83 22.17
CA VAL A 158 27.85 33.63 22.88
C VAL A 158 27.99 33.96 24.36
N ALA A 159 26.91 33.83 25.13
CA ALA A 159 26.96 34.05 26.56
C ALA A 159 28.07 33.16 27.16
N PRO A 160 29.09 33.74 27.82
CA PRO A 160 30.07 32.92 28.52
C PRO A 160 29.34 32.07 29.56
N PRO A 161 29.83 30.84 29.84
CA PRO A 161 29.30 30.06 30.96
C PRO A 161 29.43 30.91 32.22
N VAL A 162 28.31 31.15 32.89
CA VAL A 162 28.28 31.92 34.12
C VAL A 162 28.97 31.07 35.19
N GLU A 163 30.13 31.49 35.67
CA GLU A 163 30.87 30.88 36.79
C GLU A 163 30.22 31.25 38.14
N GLU A 164 28.89 31.18 38.20
CA GLU A 164 28.19 31.23 39.48
C GLU A 164 28.42 29.89 40.21
N PRO A 165 28.81 29.89 41.50
CA PRO A 165 28.91 28.67 42.25
C PRO A 165 27.55 27.96 42.25
N LEU A 166 27.54 26.65 42.00
CA LEU A 166 26.30 25.87 41.93
C LEU A 166 25.51 26.04 43.23
N ALA A 167 24.32 26.62 43.14
CA ALA A 167 23.43 26.75 44.28
C ALA A 167 22.97 25.36 44.77
N PRO A 168 22.92 25.12 46.09
CA PRO A 168 22.46 23.84 46.62
C PRO A 168 20.99 23.57 46.28
N ILE A 169 20.68 22.33 45.87
CA ILE A 169 19.30 21.89 45.63
C ILE A 169 18.70 21.37 46.93
N LEU A 170 17.72 22.10 47.48
CA LEU A 170 17.07 21.78 48.76
C LEU A 170 15.84 20.88 48.55
N HIS A 171 16.05 19.56 48.42
CA HIS A 171 14.95 18.59 48.38
C HIS A 171 14.32 18.38 49.76
N LYS A 172 13.02 18.10 49.82
CA LYS A 172 12.37 17.69 51.08
C LYS A 172 12.85 16.29 51.46
N THR A 173 13.09 16.05 52.75
CA THR A 173 13.37 14.69 53.28
C THR A 173 12.12 13.81 53.28
N ASP A 174 10.95 14.45 53.38
CA ASP A 174 9.64 13.81 53.49
C ASP A 174 8.92 13.71 52.15
N SER A 175 9.48 14.29 51.08
CA SER A 175 8.99 13.94 49.74
C SER A 175 9.33 12.48 49.55
N THR A 176 8.29 11.68 49.48
CA THR A 176 8.22 10.24 49.17
C THR A 176 9.03 9.81 47.93
N GLU A 177 9.69 10.74 47.24
CA GLU A 177 10.49 10.56 46.03
C GLU A 177 11.98 10.33 46.31
N THR A 178 12.53 10.78 47.46
CA THR A 178 13.98 10.76 47.73
C THR A 178 14.43 9.76 48.81
N SER A 179 13.59 9.44 49.81
CA SER A 179 13.95 8.52 50.91
C SER A 179 13.24 7.17 50.87
N ASN A 180 12.06 7.10 50.24
CA ASN A 180 11.44 5.81 49.95
C ASN A 180 12.19 5.20 48.78
N LYS A 181 13.09 4.25 49.09
CA LYS A 181 13.52 3.27 48.09
C LYS A 181 12.25 2.72 47.47
N LEU A 182 11.99 3.09 46.21
CA LEU A 182 10.80 2.70 45.46
C LEU A 182 10.52 1.22 45.76
N SER A 183 9.32 0.89 46.21
CA SER A 183 8.98 -0.51 46.48
C SER A 183 9.24 -1.32 45.22
N LYS A 184 9.68 -2.58 45.38
CA LYS A 184 9.94 -3.46 44.22
C LYS A 184 8.71 -3.52 43.31
N GLU A 185 7.53 -3.57 43.90
CA GLU A 185 6.25 -3.58 43.19
C GLU A 185 6.00 -2.30 42.38
N GLU A 186 6.31 -1.14 42.95
CA GLU A 186 6.13 0.14 42.27
C GLU A 186 7.14 0.30 41.13
N ARG A 187 8.38 -0.16 41.34
CA ARG A 187 9.39 -0.22 40.29
C ARG A 187 8.96 -1.13 39.14
N GLU A 188 8.35 -2.28 39.44
CA GLU A 188 7.85 -3.21 38.43
C GLU A 188 6.65 -2.66 37.67
N ARG A 189 5.72 -1.97 38.34
CA ARG A 189 4.58 -1.29 37.69
C ARG A 189 5.03 -0.23 36.69
N TRP A 190 6.10 0.48 37.01
CA TRP A 190 6.68 1.51 36.15
C TRP A 190 7.81 0.98 35.26
N ASN A 191 8.01 -0.34 35.21
CA ASN A 191 9.00 -0.95 34.31
C ASN A 191 8.44 -1.00 32.88
N ILE A 192 8.82 -0.01 32.08
CA ILE A 192 8.41 0.09 30.67
C ILE A 192 9.13 -1.01 29.86
N PRO A 193 8.41 -1.92 29.18
CA PRO A 193 9.04 -2.95 28.35
C PRO A 193 9.86 -2.36 27.20
N ALA A 194 10.88 -3.11 26.76
CA ALA A 194 11.70 -2.70 25.62
C ALA A 194 10.85 -2.60 24.33
N ALA A 195 11.02 -1.51 23.59
CA ALA A 195 10.33 -1.31 22.31
C ALA A 195 10.94 -2.21 21.22
N ILE A 196 10.18 -3.21 20.79
CA ILE A 196 10.53 -4.10 19.68
C ILE A 196 9.65 -3.73 18.49
N SER A 197 10.27 -3.27 17.41
CA SER A 197 9.54 -2.90 16.19
C SER A 197 9.64 -3.99 15.12
N SER A 198 8.57 -4.18 14.35
CA SER A 198 8.55 -5.11 13.20
C SER A 198 9.32 -4.56 11.99
N TRP A 199 9.63 -3.26 11.94
CA TRP A 199 10.21 -2.59 10.76
C TRP A 199 11.68 -2.20 10.91
N LYS A 200 12.10 -1.77 12.10
CA LYS A 200 13.42 -1.16 12.31
C LYS A 200 14.18 -1.86 13.43
N ASN A 201 15.40 -2.25 13.10
CA ASN A 201 16.37 -2.77 14.05
C ASN A 201 17.74 -2.13 13.75
N PRO A 202 17.93 -0.84 14.08
CA PRO A 202 19.10 -0.08 13.65
C PRO A 202 20.40 -0.63 14.22
N LYS A 203 20.35 -1.22 15.42
CA LYS A 203 21.50 -1.83 16.09
C LYS A 203 21.64 -3.34 15.81
N GLY A 204 20.75 -3.92 14.99
CA GLY A 204 20.86 -5.32 14.56
C GLY A 204 20.69 -6.35 15.69
N TYR A 205 19.94 -6.06 16.76
CA TYR A 205 19.76 -7.01 17.85
C TYR A 205 19.08 -8.32 17.38
N THR A 206 19.60 -9.45 17.83
CA THR A 206 18.99 -10.77 17.61
C THR A 206 17.85 -10.99 18.60
N ILE A 207 16.63 -10.75 18.14
CA ILE A 207 15.40 -10.82 18.95
C ILE A 207 14.66 -12.11 18.59
N SER A 208 14.20 -12.86 19.60
CA SER A 208 13.42 -14.09 19.41
C SER A 208 12.11 -13.84 18.65
N LEU A 209 11.61 -14.87 17.96
CA LEU A 209 10.38 -14.77 17.18
C LEU A 209 9.16 -14.49 18.06
N GLU A 210 9.06 -15.14 19.22
CA GLU A 210 8.00 -14.91 20.21
C GLU A 210 7.88 -13.43 20.58
N ARG A 211 8.99 -12.78 20.98
CA ARG A 211 8.98 -11.35 21.35
C ARG A 211 8.63 -10.42 20.19
N ARG A 212 8.85 -10.84 18.94
CA ARG A 212 8.42 -10.08 17.75
C ARG A 212 6.93 -10.27 17.46
N LEU A 213 6.42 -11.48 17.67
CA LEU A 213 5.01 -11.84 17.43
C LEU A 213 4.08 -11.30 18.51
N ASP A 214 4.48 -11.37 19.78
CA ASP A 214 3.68 -10.90 20.92
C ASP A 214 3.34 -9.41 20.83
N MET A 215 4.25 -8.62 20.25
CA MET A 215 4.09 -7.18 20.09
C MET A 215 3.32 -6.81 18.82
N ASP A 216 3.19 -7.73 17.85
CA ASP A 216 2.35 -7.49 16.69
C ASP A 216 0.89 -7.75 17.08
N ALA A 217 0.15 -6.66 17.33
CA ALA A 217 -1.27 -6.70 17.69
C ALA A 217 -2.13 -7.49 16.69
N ARG A 218 -1.64 -7.73 15.46
CA ARG A 218 -2.32 -8.54 14.45
C ARG A 218 -2.29 -10.04 14.74
N TYR A 219 -1.31 -10.53 15.49
CA TYR A 219 -1.15 -11.95 15.86
C TYR A 219 -1.41 -12.20 17.34
N ASN A 220 -1.77 -11.15 18.07
CA ASN A 220 -2.05 -11.27 19.48
C ASN A 220 -3.28 -12.16 19.65
N LYS A 221 -3.15 -13.26 20.39
CA LYS A 221 -4.18 -14.31 20.57
C LYS A 221 -5.55 -13.78 20.99
N GLN A 222 -5.63 -12.57 21.54
CA GLN A 222 -6.89 -11.92 21.88
C GLN A 222 -7.64 -11.33 20.67
N HIS A 223 -6.93 -10.95 19.60
CA HIS A 223 -7.50 -10.44 18.34
C HIS A 223 -7.52 -11.51 17.24
N THR A 224 -6.68 -12.55 17.34
CA THR A 224 -6.69 -13.74 16.47
C THR A 224 -7.29 -14.97 17.14
N GLY A 225 -7.92 -14.83 18.31
CA GLY A 225 -8.84 -15.84 18.80
C GLY A 225 -9.79 -16.15 17.64
N ALA A 226 -10.09 -17.43 17.42
CA ALA A 226 -10.95 -17.89 16.31
C ALA A 226 -12.12 -16.91 16.21
N GLN A 227 -12.12 -16.07 15.16
CA GLN A 227 -13.12 -15.01 15.03
C GLN A 227 -14.47 -15.71 15.15
N GLU A 228 -15.12 -15.54 16.30
CA GLU A 228 -16.34 -16.27 16.59
C GLU A 228 -17.37 -15.74 15.62
N VAL A 229 -17.71 -16.56 14.63
CA VAL A 229 -18.62 -16.17 13.55
C VAL A 229 -19.96 -15.84 14.20
N ASN A 230 -20.48 -14.65 13.90
CA ASN A 230 -21.76 -14.21 14.45
C ASN A 230 -22.87 -15.23 14.12
N MET A 231 -23.67 -15.59 15.13
CA MET A 231 -24.81 -16.51 15.01
C MET A 231 -25.85 -16.09 13.95
N GLY A 232 -25.86 -14.82 13.53
CA GLY A 232 -26.66 -14.33 12.41
C GLY A 232 -26.40 -15.08 11.09
N PHE A 233 -25.13 -15.46 10.82
CA PHE A 233 -24.79 -16.22 9.61
C PHE A 233 -25.38 -17.63 9.61
N ALA A 234 -25.40 -18.30 10.76
CA ALA A 234 -26.03 -19.61 10.91
C ALA A 234 -27.56 -19.53 10.76
N LYS A 235 -28.19 -18.48 11.30
CA LYS A 235 -29.64 -18.25 11.12
C LYS A 235 -29.98 -18.00 9.65
N LEU A 236 -29.16 -17.20 8.95
CA LEU A 236 -29.35 -16.91 7.54
C LEU A 236 -29.17 -18.15 6.66
N SER A 237 -28.10 -18.93 6.88
CA SER A 237 -27.87 -20.15 6.10
C SER A 237 -29.01 -21.16 6.29
N ASN A 238 -29.47 -21.34 7.53
CA ASN A 238 -30.59 -22.24 7.82
C ASN A 238 -31.90 -21.76 7.16
N ALA A 239 -32.15 -20.44 7.17
CA ALA A 239 -33.33 -19.88 6.52
C ALA A 239 -33.30 -20.09 5.01
N LEU A 240 -32.14 -19.90 4.37
CA LEU A 240 -31.97 -20.16 2.93
C LEU A 240 -32.15 -21.64 2.58
N ASP A 241 -31.59 -22.55 3.37
CA ASP A 241 -31.76 -24.00 3.17
C ASP A 241 -33.23 -24.43 3.27
N VAL A 242 -33.98 -23.88 4.23
CA VAL A 242 -35.41 -24.16 4.39
C VAL A 242 -36.20 -23.62 3.19
N ALA A 243 -35.96 -22.35 2.82
CA ALA A 243 -36.62 -21.72 1.67
C ALA A 243 -36.33 -22.47 0.35
N GLU A 244 -35.10 -22.95 0.17
CA GLU A 244 -34.73 -23.74 -1.01
C GLU A 244 -35.48 -25.08 -1.06
N ARG A 245 -35.56 -25.80 0.07
CA ARG A 245 -36.29 -27.08 0.14
C ARG A 245 -37.76 -26.90 -0.18
N GLU A 246 -38.39 -25.88 0.38
CA GLU A 246 -39.80 -25.54 0.12
C GLU A 246 -40.03 -25.19 -1.36
N ALA A 247 -39.19 -24.32 -1.94
CA ALA A 247 -39.29 -23.94 -3.34
C ALA A 247 -39.12 -25.15 -4.29
N ARG A 248 -38.18 -26.05 -4.00
CA ARG A 248 -37.99 -27.28 -4.80
C ARG A 248 -39.19 -28.22 -4.69
N GLN A 249 -39.79 -28.34 -3.49
CA GLN A 249 -41.01 -29.14 -3.30
C GLN A 249 -42.19 -28.56 -4.07
N GLU A 250 -42.40 -27.24 -4.02
CA GLU A 250 -43.46 -26.57 -4.77
C GLU A 250 -43.31 -26.76 -6.28
N ILE A 251 -42.09 -26.58 -6.80
CA ILE A 251 -41.79 -26.79 -8.23
C ILE A 251 -42.08 -28.25 -8.62
N LYS A 252 -41.69 -29.21 -7.78
CA LYS A 252 -41.93 -30.63 -8.03
C LYS A 252 -43.42 -30.94 -8.06
N LEU A 253 -44.19 -30.49 -7.07
CA LEU A 253 -45.64 -30.68 -7.02
C LEU A 253 -46.34 -30.01 -8.21
N ARG A 254 -45.91 -28.80 -8.60
CA ARG A 254 -46.45 -28.10 -9.76
C ARG A 254 -46.13 -28.82 -11.07
N ALA A 255 -44.94 -29.38 -11.20
CA ALA A 255 -44.55 -30.18 -12.36
C ALA A 255 -45.35 -31.49 -12.43
N GLU A 256 -45.57 -32.17 -11.31
CA GLU A 256 -46.40 -33.39 -11.22
C GLU A 256 -47.86 -33.10 -11.55
N ALA A 257 -48.46 -32.04 -11.00
CA ALA A 257 -49.83 -31.62 -11.32
C ALA A 257 -49.98 -31.25 -12.80
N LYS A 258 -49.02 -30.51 -13.37
CA LYS A 258 -49.02 -30.19 -14.81
C LYS A 258 -48.92 -31.45 -15.67
N ARG A 259 -48.14 -32.44 -15.25
CA ARG A 259 -48.03 -33.73 -15.94
C ARG A 259 -49.35 -34.51 -15.89
N GLN A 260 -50.01 -34.56 -14.73
CA GLN A 260 -51.31 -35.23 -14.59
C GLN A 260 -52.38 -34.58 -15.48
N LEU A 261 -52.46 -33.24 -15.51
CA LEU A 261 -53.37 -32.52 -16.40
C LEU A 261 -53.08 -32.81 -17.88
N ALA A 262 -51.80 -32.84 -18.26
CA ALA A 262 -51.41 -33.19 -19.64
C ALA A 262 -51.81 -34.62 -20.01
N ASP A 263 -51.65 -35.58 -19.09
CA ASP A 263 -52.07 -36.98 -19.28
C ASP A 263 -53.59 -37.11 -19.39
N GLU A 264 -54.36 -36.36 -18.57
CA GLU A 264 -55.81 -36.28 -18.65
C GLU A 264 -56.29 -35.65 -19.96
N GLU A 265 -55.69 -34.54 -20.39
CA GLU A 265 -55.97 -33.91 -21.68
C GLU A 265 -55.67 -34.87 -22.85
N LEU A 266 -54.58 -35.64 -22.77
CA LEU A 266 -54.22 -36.63 -23.77
C LEU A 266 -55.25 -37.77 -23.83
N ARG A 267 -55.69 -38.29 -22.67
CA ARG A 267 -56.76 -39.29 -22.59
C ARG A 267 -58.08 -38.75 -23.16
N GLN A 268 -58.47 -37.52 -22.84
CA GLN A 268 -59.67 -36.90 -23.40
C GLN A 268 -59.57 -36.73 -24.91
N LYS A 269 -58.40 -36.33 -25.43
CA LYS A 269 -58.13 -36.24 -26.87
C LYS A 269 -58.23 -37.62 -27.53
N GLU A 270 -57.68 -38.67 -26.93
CA GLU A 270 -57.76 -40.04 -27.43
C GLU A 270 -59.21 -40.53 -27.47
N LEU A 271 -59.98 -40.35 -26.40
CA LEU A 271 -61.41 -40.71 -26.36
C LEU A 271 -62.21 -39.94 -27.41
N LYS A 272 -61.94 -38.64 -27.58
CA LYS A 272 -62.59 -37.80 -28.60
C LYS A 272 -62.28 -38.28 -30.01
N LEU A 273 -61.01 -38.61 -30.30
CA LEU A 273 -60.59 -39.16 -31.59
C LEU A 273 -61.20 -40.54 -31.84
N LYS A 274 -61.29 -41.38 -30.80
CA LYS A 274 -61.92 -42.71 -30.88
C LYS A 274 -63.41 -42.62 -31.21
N LEU A 275 -64.15 -41.73 -30.53
CA LEU A 275 -65.57 -41.50 -30.80
C LEU A 275 -65.77 -40.94 -32.21
N LEU A 276 -64.95 -39.98 -32.65
CA LEU A 276 -65.01 -39.43 -34.00
C LEU A 276 -64.71 -40.50 -35.06
N ALA A 277 -63.72 -41.36 -34.82
CA ALA A 277 -63.40 -42.48 -35.71
C ALA A 277 -64.53 -43.53 -35.74
N GLN A 278 -65.16 -43.83 -34.61
CA GLN A 278 -66.32 -44.72 -34.56
C GLN A 278 -67.50 -44.13 -35.33
N LYS A 279 -67.83 -42.85 -35.10
CA LYS A 279 -68.86 -42.13 -35.84
C LYS A 279 -68.59 -42.10 -37.34
N ALA A 280 -67.34 -41.88 -37.76
CA ALA A 280 -66.96 -41.90 -39.18
C ALA A 280 -67.06 -43.31 -39.80
N ARG A 281 -66.81 -44.38 -39.02
CA ARG A 281 -67.04 -45.77 -39.46
C ARG A 281 -68.53 -46.06 -39.59
N GLU A 282 -69.34 -45.66 -38.60
CA GLU A 282 -70.80 -45.80 -38.63
C GLU A 282 -71.42 -45.04 -39.80
N GLU A 283 -70.95 -43.81 -40.09
CA GLU A 283 -71.40 -43.03 -41.24
C GLU A 283 -71.00 -43.68 -42.57
N ARG A 284 -69.77 -44.23 -42.67
CA ARG A 284 -69.33 -44.99 -43.85
C ARG A 284 -70.14 -46.27 -44.05
N GLU A 285 -70.43 -47.00 -42.97
CA GLU A 285 -71.28 -48.20 -43.02
C GLU A 285 -72.73 -47.83 -43.35
N TYR A 286 -73.26 -46.73 -42.81
CA TYR A 286 -74.59 -46.20 -43.17
C TYR A 286 -74.66 -45.83 -44.66
N GLN A 287 -73.63 -45.14 -45.20
CA GLN A 287 -73.51 -44.83 -46.63
C GLN A 287 -73.34 -46.08 -47.51
N ARG A 288 -72.74 -47.16 -46.98
CA ARG A 288 -72.64 -48.46 -47.67
C ARG A 288 -73.98 -49.21 -47.69
N MET A 289 -74.70 -49.24 -46.57
CA MET A 289 -75.97 -49.94 -46.41
C MET A 289 -77.14 -49.15 -47.05
N HIS A 290 -77.01 -47.84 -47.20
CA HIS A 290 -77.95 -46.95 -47.89
C HIS A 290 -77.21 -46.20 -49.01
N PRO A 291 -76.91 -46.87 -50.14
CA PRO A 291 -76.34 -46.18 -51.29
C PRO A 291 -77.32 -45.09 -51.75
N PRO A 292 -76.86 -43.85 -52.04
CA PRO A 292 -77.72 -42.83 -52.60
C PRO A 292 -78.36 -43.40 -53.87
N SER A 293 -79.69 -43.41 -53.89
CA SER A 293 -80.50 -43.89 -55.00
C SER A 293 -80.14 -43.11 -56.26
N ARG A 294 -79.32 -43.74 -57.11
CA ARG A 294 -78.89 -43.22 -58.40
C ARG A 294 -80.06 -43.33 -59.38
N LYS A 295 -81.08 -42.49 -59.19
CA LYS A 295 -82.24 -42.34 -60.07
C LYS A 295 -82.04 -41.11 -60.95
N ARG A 296 -81.22 -41.28 -62.01
CA ARG A 296 -81.27 -40.57 -63.30
C ARG A 296 -79.96 -40.80 -64.05
N LEU A 297 -80.01 -41.63 -65.09
CA LEU A 297 -79.74 -41.28 -66.49
C LEU A 297 -79.51 -42.61 -67.25
N LEU A 298 -80.63 -43.18 -67.72
CA LEU A 298 -80.60 -44.04 -68.89
C LEU A 298 -80.36 -43.14 -70.11
N GLU A 299 -79.71 -43.71 -71.13
CA GLU A 299 -79.71 -43.31 -72.54
C GLU A 299 -78.34 -42.84 -73.08
N GLN A 300 -77.97 -43.43 -74.23
CA GLN A 300 -76.68 -43.42 -74.94
C GLN A 300 -75.62 -44.37 -74.36
N GLY A 301 -75.15 -45.42 -75.02
CA GLY A 301 -75.15 -45.76 -76.45
C GLY A 301 -73.74 -46.22 -76.82
N ASN A 302 -73.46 -47.52 -76.65
CA ASN A 302 -72.39 -48.35 -77.24
C ASN A 302 -70.90 -47.94 -77.26
N ASP A 303 -70.48 -46.75 -76.81
CA ASP A 303 -69.04 -46.40 -76.73
C ASP A 303 -68.43 -46.66 -75.34
N PHE A 304 -69.27 -46.74 -74.30
CA PHE A 304 -68.86 -46.99 -72.92
C PHE A 304 -68.38 -48.43 -72.65
N ALA A 305 -68.65 -49.39 -73.53
CA ALA A 305 -68.24 -50.79 -73.35
C ALA A 305 -66.74 -50.95 -73.64
N ASN A 306 -66.27 -50.35 -74.75
CA ASN A 306 -64.86 -50.38 -75.14
C ASN A 306 -64.00 -49.54 -74.19
N GLU A 307 -64.46 -48.35 -73.78
CA GLU A 307 -63.74 -47.53 -72.79
C GLU A 307 -63.70 -48.21 -71.41
N ARG A 308 -64.77 -48.92 -71.02
CA ARG A 308 -64.82 -49.70 -69.78
C ARG A 308 -63.91 -50.93 -69.84
N GLU A 309 -63.73 -51.53 -71.01
CA GLU A 309 -62.83 -52.66 -71.22
C GLU A 309 -61.36 -52.23 -71.29
N ILE A 310 -61.05 -51.10 -71.95
CA ILE A 310 -59.74 -50.45 -71.91
C ILE A 310 -59.40 -50.01 -70.48
N ALA A 311 -60.35 -49.44 -69.73
CA ALA A 311 -60.15 -49.09 -68.33
C ALA A 311 -59.96 -50.32 -67.43
N ARG A 312 -60.62 -51.45 -67.75
CA ARG A 312 -60.43 -52.73 -67.03
C ARG A 312 -59.07 -53.33 -67.31
N ASN A 313 -58.63 -53.35 -68.56
CA ASN A 313 -57.31 -53.86 -68.95
C ASN A 313 -56.18 -52.93 -68.50
N SER A 314 -56.37 -51.62 -68.55
CA SER A 314 -55.43 -50.63 -68.01
C SER A 314 -55.26 -50.81 -66.50
N ARG A 315 -56.36 -50.92 -65.73
CA ARG A 315 -56.27 -51.25 -64.30
C ARG A 315 -55.63 -52.59 -64.02
N ARG A 316 -55.83 -53.59 -64.88
CA ARG A 316 -55.24 -54.92 -64.71
C ARG A 316 -53.74 -54.91 -65.01
N MET A 317 -53.31 -54.18 -66.04
CA MET A 317 -51.91 -53.95 -66.37
C MET A 317 -51.21 -53.10 -65.30
N GLU A 318 -51.86 -52.05 -64.79
CA GLU A 318 -51.35 -51.24 -63.68
C GLU A 318 -51.24 -52.07 -62.41
N LEU A 319 -52.27 -52.87 -62.07
CA LEU A 319 -52.18 -53.78 -60.92
C LEU A 319 -51.12 -54.86 -61.11
N ASP A 320 -50.91 -55.41 -62.31
CA ASP A 320 -49.82 -56.38 -62.55
C ASP A 320 -48.44 -55.70 -62.46
N LYS A 321 -48.30 -54.48 -62.99
CA LYS A 321 -47.09 -53.67 -62.86
C LYS A 321 -46.81 -53.28 -61.40
N ASP A 322 -47.83 -52.96 -60.63
CA ASP A 322 -47.74 -52.65 -59.20
C ASP A 322 -47.50 -53.91 -58.35
N LEU A 323 -48.04 -55.06 -58.76
CA LEU A 323 -47.75 -56.36 -58.13
C LEU A 323 -46.30 -56.77 -58.39
N ARG A 324 -45.78 -56.52 -59.61
CA ARG A 324 -44.37 -56.73 -59.95
C ARG A 324 -43.46 -55.74 -59.21
N ARG A 325 -43.83 -54.45 -59.16
CA ARG A 325 -43.09 -53.41 -58.42
C ARG A 325 -43.11 -53.63 -56.90
N SER A 326 -44.20 -54.14 -56.33
CA SER A 326 -44.27 -54.47 -54.91
C SER A 326 -43.54 -55.75 -54.55
N LYS A 327 -43.40 -56.69 -55.51
CA LYS A 327 -42.56 -57.89 -55.38
C LYS A 327 -41.06 -57.63 -55.59
N MET A 328 -40.68 -56.51 -56.22
CA MET A 328 -39.27 -56.11 -56.37
C MET A 328 -38.70 -55.58 -55.05
N SER A 329 -37.45 -55.94 -54.78
CA SER A 329 -36.70 -55.38 -53.65
C SER A 329 -36.64 -53.85 -53.75
N THR A 330 -36.56 -53.15 -52.61
CA THR A 330 -36.35 -51.69 -52.57
C THR A 330 -35.12 -51.29 -53.38
N ALA A 331 -34.10 -52.17 -53.40
CA ALA A 331 -32.91 -52.01 -54.21
C ALA A 331 -33.23 -52.07 -55.72
N ASP A 332 -33.96 -53.08 -56.18
CA ASP A 332 -34.29 -53.23 -57.61
C ASP A 332 -35.19 -52.12 -58.12
N ARG A 333 -36.12 -51.62 -57.27
CA ARG A 333 -36.96 -50.45 -57.60
C ARG A 333 -36.13 -49.18 -57.80
N LEU A 334 -35.13 -48.96 -56.95
CA LEU A 334 -34.22 -47.82 -57.08
C LEU A 334 -33.30 -47.97 -58.29
N ARG A 335 -32.88 -49.20 -58.62
CA ARG A 335 -32.12 -49.52 -59.83
C ARG A 335 -32.90 -49.19 -61.10
N GLU A 336 -34.16 -49.61 -61.19
CA GLU A 336 -35.04 -49.33 -62.34
C GLU A 336 -35.32 -47.81 -62.48
N LEU A 337 -35.49 -47.10 -61.36
CA LEU A 337 -35.68 -45.64 -61.34
C LEU A 337 -34.39 -44.91 -61.77
N ALA A 338 -33.22 -45.39 -61.36
CA ALA A 338 -31.95 -44.81 -61.78
C ALA A 338 -31.66 -45.06 -63.28
N TYR A 339 -31.97 -46.26 -63.79
CA TYR A 339 -31.89 -46.55 -65.22
C TYR A 339 -32.86 -45.69 -66.05
N SER A 340 -34.08 -45.43 -65.56
CA SER A 340 -35.02 -44.54 -66.27
C SER A 340 -34.56 -43.08 -66.30
N GLN A 341 -33.69 -42.68 -65.37
CA GLN A 341 -33.01 -41.38 -65.35
C GLN A 341 -31.67 -41.37 -66.12
N GLY A 342 -31.30 -42.47 -66.79
CA GLY A 342 -30.06 -42.58 -67.56
C GLY A 342 -28.78 -42.63 -66.70
N ARG A 343 -28.88 -43.08 -65.44
CA ARG A 343 -27.77 -43.13 -64.49
C ARG A 343 -27.43 -44.57 -64.10
N ASP A 344 -26.19 -44.99 -64.37
CA ASP A 344 -25.67 -46.27 -63.89
C ASP A 344 -25.22 -46.14 -62.42
N VAL A 345 -25.90 -46.83 -61.52
CA VAL A 345 -25.63 -46.82 -60.07
C VAL A 345 -25.19 -48.21 -59.59
N SER A 346 -24.16 -48.24 -58.76
CA SER A 346 -23.64 -49.49 -58.17
C SER A 346 -24.58 -50.04 -57.09
N GLU A 347 -24.61 -51.37 -56.96
CA GLU A 347 -25.46 -52.11 -56.01
C GLU A 347 -25.31 -51.62 -54.55
N LYS A 348 -24.12 -51.10 -54.21
CA LYS A 348 -23.78 -50.58 -52.89
C LYS A 348 -24.45 -49.26 -52.53
N VAL A 349 -24.74 -48.41 -53.51
CA VAL A 349 -25.43 -47.11 -53.32
C VAL A 349 -26.95 -47.34 -53.17
N ILE A 350 -27.47 -48.30 -53.91
CA ILE A 350 -28.88 -48.67 -53.99
C ILE A 350 -29.38 -49.34 -52.69
N LEU A 351 -28.52 -50.13 -52.03
CA LEU A 351 -28.82 -50.81 -50.77
C LEU A 351 -28.88 -49.88 -49.55
N GLY A 352 -28.69 -48.56 -49.71
CA GLY A 352 -28.87 -47.58 -48.63
C GLY A 352 -27.88 -47.72 -47.45
N ALA A 353 -26.87 -48.59 -47.57
CA ALA A 353 -25.83 -48.81 -46.56
C ALA A 353 -24.90 -47.60 -46.37
N ALA A 354 -24.97 -46.62 -47.27
CA ALA A 354 -24.31 -45.34 -47.13
C ALA A 354 -25.31 -44.21 -47.47
N LYS A 355 -26.19 -43.87 -46.53
CA LYS A 355 -26.86 -42.57 -46.59
C LYS A 355 -25.80 -41.51 -46.32
N ALA A 356 -25.37 -40.79 -47.36
CA ALA A 356 -24.52 -39.63 -47.17
C ALA A 356 -25.25 -38.63 -46.24
N THR A 357 -24.58 -38.20 -45.18
CA THR A 357 -25.06 -37.08 -44.36
C THR A 357 -24.98 -35.83 -45.23
N ASP A 358 -26.12 -35.19 -45.52
CA ASP A 358 -26.15 -33.90 -46.19
C ASP A 358 -25.44 -32.87 -45.27
N ALA A 359 -24.17 -32.61 -45.55
CA ALA A 359 -23.49 -31.45 -45.00
C ALA A 359 -24.05 -30.24 -45.75
N ALA A 360 -24.81 -29.40 -45.05
CA ALA A 360 -25.36 -28.20 -45.64
C ALA A 360 -24.21 -27.20 -45.91
N GLY A 361 -23.90 -26.97 -47.19
CA GLY A 361 -22.88 -26.02 -47.66
C GLY A 361 -21.48 -26.62 -47.86
N ASP A 362 -20.54 -25.77 -48.30
CA ASP A 362 -19.14 -26.14 -48.48
C ASP A 362 -18.47 -26.43 -47.13
N GLN A 363 -17.77 -27.56 -47.03
CA GLN A 363 -17.07 -27.95 -45.80
C GLN A 363 -15.77 -27.16 -45.67
N TYR A 364 -15.63 -26.39 -44.59
CA TYR A 364 -14.38 -25.69 -44.26
C TYR A 364 -13.44 -26.59 -43.45
N ASP A 365 -12.13 -26.39 -43.60
CA ASP A 365 -11.12 -27.07 -42.78
C ASP A 365 -11.34 -26.73 -41.29
N SER A 366 -11.39 -27.76 -40.45
CA SER A 366 -11.48 -27.67 -38.98
C SER A 366 -10.48 -26.67 -38.38
N ARG A 367 -9.29 -26.54 -38.97
CA ARG A 367 -8.25 -25.61 -38.48
C ARG A 367 -8.67 -24.15 -38.59
N LEU A 368 -9.48 -23.79 -39.60
CA LEU A 368 -9.98 -22.42 -39.75
C LEU A 368 -10.92 -22.03 -38.60
N LEU A 369 -11.73 -22.99 -38.16
CA LEU A 369 -12.64 -22.82 -37.02
C LEU A 369 -11.88 -22.85 -35.69
N ALA A 370 -10.93 -23.76 -35.56
CA ALA A 370 -10.11 -23.91 -34.34
C ALA A 370 -9.13 -22.74 -34.11
N LYS A 371 -8.70 -22.06 -35.18
CA LYS A 371 -7.79 -20.91 -35.10
C LYS A 371 -8.42 -19.68 -34.43
N GLY A 372 -9.73 -19.68 -34.15
CA GLY A 372 -10.40 -18.60 -33.43
C GLY A 372 -10.38 -17.30 -34.23
N ALA A 373 -11.03 -17.28 -35.40
CA ALA A 373 -10.99 -16.20 -36.40
C ALA A 373 -11.33 -14.78 -35.89
N SER A 374 -11.85 -14.63 -34.68
CA SER A 374 -12.24 -13.34 -34.08
C SER A 374 -11.70 -13.15 -32.65
N SER A 375 -10.67 -13.89 -32.23
CA SER A 375 -10.10 -13.75 -30.88
C SER A 375 -9.55 -12.34 -30.60
N GLY A 376 -9.03 -11.65 -31.62
CA GLY A 376 -8.54 -10.26 -31.55
C GLY A 376 -9.64 -9.19 -31.61
N ALA A 377 -10.92 -9.55 -31.75
CA ALA A 377 -12.00 -8.55 -31.77
C ALA A 377 -12.44 -8.10 -30.37
N ARG A 378 -12.02 -8.82 -29.32
CA ARG A 378 -12.31 -8.49 -27.91
C ARG A 378 -11.09 -7.83 -27.24
N VAL A 379 -10.56 -6.79 -27.88
CA VAL A 379 -9.37 -6.08 -27.42
C VAL A 379 -9.78 -4.82 -26.66
N ASN A 380 -9.01 -4.47 -25.63
CA ASN A 380 -9.20 -3.27 -24.82
C ASN A 380 -8.88 -2.01 -25.66
N GLU A 381 -9.61 -0.91 -25.48
CA GLU A 381 -9.54 0.29 -26.34
C GLU A 381 -8.14 0.93 -26.41
N GLY A 382 -7.28 0.66 -25.43
CA GLY A 382 -5.88 1.12 -25.40
C GLY A 382 -4.82 0.15 -25.95
N GLN A 383 -5.20 -1.02 -26.47
CA GLN A 383 -4.26 -2.04 -26.93
C GLN A 383 -4.15 -2.02 -28.46
N LEU A 384 -3.04 -1.48 -28.98
CA LEU A 384 -2.78 -1.31 -30.42
C LEU A 384 -2.27 -2.58 -31.12
N TYR A 385 -1.69 -3.52 -30.37
CA TYR A 385 -1.06 -4.74 -30.91
C TYR A 385 -1.72 -6.01 -30.36
N ASP A 386 -2.00 -6.96 -31.25
CA ASP A 386 -2.65 -8.24 -30.93
C ASP A 386 -1.72 -9.29 -30.32
N ARG A 387 -0.39 -9.15 -30.52
CA ARG A 387 0.63 -10.09 -30.03
C ARG A 387 1.67 -9.34 -29.18
N PRO A 388 2.12 -9.92 -28.05
CA PRO A 388 3.22 -9.35 -27.29
C PRO A 388 4.53 -9.37 -28.09
N LEU A 389 5.42 -8.45 -27.76
CA LEU A 389 6.70 -8.24 -28.45
C LEU A 389 7.64 -9.46 -28.33
N PHE A 390 7.54 -10.22 -27.23
CA PHE A 390 8.41 -11.36 -26.96
C PHE A 390 7.61 -12.66 -26.87
N ASP A 391 8.06 -13.69 -27.60
CA ASP A 391 7.44 -15.03 -27.62
C ASP A 391 7.51 -15.72 -26.23
N GLN A 392 8.46 -15.33 -25.38
CA GLN A 392 8.57 -15.82 -24.00
C GLN A 392 7.37 -15.46 -23.13
N GLN A 393 6.64 -14.38 -23.46
CA GLN A 393 5.44 -13.96 -22.74
C GLN A 393 4.19 -14.71 -23.22
N LEU A 394 4.20 -15.21 -24.47
CA LEU A 394 3.15 -16.07 -25.03
C LEU A 394 3.28 -17.53 -24.58
N ARG A 395 4.49 -17.97 -24.24
CA ARG A 395 4.75 -19.32 -23.75
C ARG A 395 4.56 -19.38 -22.24
N ASP A 396 3.52 -20.09 -21.78
CA ASP A 396 3.24 -20.27 -20.35
C ASP A 396 4.36 -21.01 -19.58
N SER A 397 5.24 -21.73 -20.29
CA SER A 397 6.38 -22.40 -19.67
C SER A 397 7.58 -22.46 -20.62
N SER A 398 8.78 -22.24 -20.07
CA SER A 398 10.02 -22.24 -20.86
C SER A 398 10.55 -23.65 -21.13
N ASN A 399 10.52 -24.53 -20.12
CA ASN A 399 10.91 -25.94 -20.25
C ASN A 399 10.08 -26.79 -19.28
N ARG A 400 9.30 -27.73 -19.82
CA ARG A 400 8.63 -28.78 -19.05
C ARG A 400 9.13 -30.12 -19.57
N ALA A 401 9.95 -30.81 -18.77
CA ALA A 401 10.47 -32.12 -19.14
C ALA A 401 9.31 -33.12 -19.23
N ASN A 402 9.16 -33.76 -20.39
CA ASN A 402 8.21 -34.86 -20.58
C ASN A 402 8.88 -36.17 -20.17
N LEU A 403 8.72 -36.54 -18.89
CA LEU A 403 9.35 -37.72 -18.31
C LEU A 403 8.95 -39.02 -19.02
N GLU A 404 7.73 -39.11 -19.56
CA GLU A 404 7.26 -40.30 -20.26
C GLU A 404 7.99 -40.50 -21.60
N GLN A 405 8.24 -39.41 -22.32
CA GLN A 405 9.05 -39.44 -23.55
C GLN A 405 10.52 -39.73 -23.22
N ILE A 406 11.05 -39.14 -22.15
CA ILE A 406 12.43 -39.41 -21.71
C ILE A 406 12.59 -40.88 -21.29
N GLU A 407 11.63 -41.43 -20.56
CA GLU A 407 11.62 -42.85 -20.20
C GLU A 407 11.50 -43.77 -21.42
N SER A 408 10.68 -43.41 -22.43
CA SER A 408 10.58 -44.23 -23.65
C SER A 408 11.89 -44.23 -24.43
N PHE A 409 12.58 -43.09 -24.54
CA PHE A 409 13.93 -43.00 -25.09
C PHE A 409 14.94 -43.82 -24.29
N ILE A 410 14.98 -43.69 -22.96
CA ILE A 410 15.87 -44.48 -22.10
C ILE A 410 15.57 -45.98 -22.22
N ARG A 411 14.31 -46.36 -22.40
CA ARG A 411 13.92 -47.77 -22.61
C ARG A 411 14.31 -48.28 -24.00
N GLN A 412 14.36 -47.43 -25.03
CA GLN A 412 14.93 -47.77 -26.33
C GLN A 412 16.46 -47.97 -26.23
N ASP A 413 17.17 -47.04 -25.58
CA ASP A 413 18.62 -47.19 -25.32
C ASP A 413 18.93 -48.46 -24.48
N LYS A 414 18.04 -48.82 -23.54
CA LYS A 414 18.16 -50.07 -22.77
C LYS A 414 17.90 -51.34 -23.58
N ARG A 415 17.24 -51.25 -24.74
CA ARG A 415 17.05 -52.39 -25.66
C ARG A 415 18.25 -52.55 -26.59
N ASP A 416 18.90 -51.44 -26.94
CA ASP A 416 20.08 -51.43 -27.81
C ASP A 416 21.40 -51.69 -27.05
N THR A 417 21.36 -51.81 -25.71
CA THR A 417 22.53 -52.09 -24.85
C THR A 417 22.76 -53.57 -24.51
N ASN A 418 21.91 -54.48 -24.98
CA ASN A 418 22.08 -55.93 -24.83
C ASN A 418 22.49 -56.64 -26.14
N GLY A 419 23.23 -55.93 -26.99
CA GLY A 419 24.03 -56.51 -28.07
C GLY A 419 25.50 -56.15 -27.87
N PRO A 420 26.46 -56.92 -28.41
CA PRO A 420 27.86 -56.49 -28.42
C PRO A 420 27.96 -55.10 -29.04
N ILE A 421 28.79 -54.24 -28.44
CA ILE A 421 29.09 -52.91 -28.97
C ILE A 421 29.73 -53.11 -30.35
N GLU A 422 28.93 -52.97 -31.41
CA GLU A 422 29.44 -52.90 -32.77
C GLU A 422 30.03 -51.50 -32.97
N PHE A 423 31.36 -51.42 -32.95
CA PHE A 423 32.06 -50.25 -33.47
C PHE A 423 31.80 -50.21 -34.97
N THR A 424 30.88 -49.35 -35.39
CA THR A 424 30.83 -48.96 -36.79
C THR A 424 32.13 -48.21 -37.09
N PRO A 425 32.90 -48.60 -38.13
CA PRO A 425 34.01 -47.78 -38.57
C PRO A 425 33.45 -46.39 -38.89
N ALA A 426 34.18 -45.35 -38.49
CA ALA A 426 33.84 -43.97 -38.83
C ALA A 426 33.69 -43.89 -40.36
N SER A 427 32.44 -43.92 -40.83
CA SER A 427 32.14 -43.57 -42.21
C SER A 427 32.33 -42.07 -42.28
N GLU A 428 33.36 -41.67 -43.03
CA GLU A 428 33.59 -40.31 -43.50
C GLU A 428 32.41 -39.91 -44.41
N ASN A 429 31.27 -39.60 -43.81
CA ASN A 429 30.22 -38.83 -44.46
C ASN A 429 30.14 -37.47 -43.76
N ASN A 430 31.19 -36.68 -44.00
CA ASN A 430 31.07 -35.22 -44.02
C ASN A 430 30.17 -34.85 -45.21
N GLU A 431 28.86 -35.01 -45.06
CA GLU A 431 27.92 -34.14 -45.74
C GLU A 431 27.59 -33.00 -44.79
N GLU A 432 28.53 -32.07 -44.70
CA GLU A 432 28.25 -30.68 -44.35
C GLU A 432 27.18 -30.17 -45.34
N GLN A 433 25.91 -30.33 -45.00
CA GLN A 433 24.88 -29.46 -45.57
C GLN A 433 25.05 -28.09 -44.92
N SER A 434 26.08 -27.38 -45.36
CA SER A 434 26.16 -25.93 -45.24
C SER A 434 24.92 -25.37 -45.93
N LYS A 435 23.90 -25.01 -45.13
CA LYS A 435 22.79 -24.20 -45.61
C LYS A 435 23.34 -22.82 -45.93
N GLU A 436 23.80 -22.69 -47.18
CA GLU A 436 24.18 -21.42 -47.77
C GLU A 436 22.92 -20.55 -47.85
N TYR A 437 22.86 -19.54 -46.97
CA TYR A 437 21.83 -18.50 -47.03
C TYR A 437 22.13 -17.61 -48.24
N GLY A 438 21.60 -17.97 -49.40
CA GLY A 438 21.62 -17.16 -50.61
C GLY A 438 20.21 -16.71 -50.99
N LEU A 439 19.96 -15.39 -50.93
CA LEU A 439 18.82 -14.77 -51.60
C LEU A 439 18.88 -15.12 -53.10
N GLN A 440 17.94 -15.92 -53.59
CA GLN A 440 17.66 -15.98 -55.01
C GLN A 440 16.46 -15.09 -55.33
N LYS A 441 16.75 -14.00 -56.03
CA LYS A 441 15.76 -13.23 -56.79
C LYS A 441 15.26 -14.08 -57.96
N LYS A 442 13.95 -14.29 -58.02
CA LYS A 442 13.15 -14.01 -59.21
C LYS A 442 11.68 -13.85 -58.83
#